data_AF-A0A6L8Q6X8-F1
#
_entry.id   AF-A0A6L8Q6X8-F1
#
_cell.length_a   1.000
_cell.length_b   1.000
_cell.length_c   1.000
_cell.angle_alpha   90.00
_cell.angle_beta   90.00
_cell.angle_gamma   90.00
#
_symmetry.space_group_name_H-M   'P 1'
#
loop_
_entity.id
_entity.type
_entity.pdbx_description
1 polymer ?
#
loop_
_entity_poly.entity_id
_entity_poly.type
_entity_poly.pdbx_seq_one_letter_code
_entity_poly.pdbx_strand_id
1 'polypeptide(L)'
;MLNNIMFCCIMFQLFGGCNCGQFSPVLVPVRPAGPELSGVGSWGVSARPPEEELIDRHVAYVYEDVCRAQLWDLSAQGIVPVFLEKVGRWWDAKDGEIDIVGLSEADNAIVFGECKFKRTPVGVDVLTNLEEKSRRVKWGDPDRQEYFVLFSISGFSDALHRVADQRSNVILAE
;
A
#
# COMPACT_ATOMS: atom_id res chain seq x y z
N MET A 1 -13.01 -7.16 -20.32
CA MET A 1 -11.67 -7.81 -20.35
C MET A 1 -10.90 -7.30 -19.14
N LEU A 2 -10.70 -8.19 -18.17
CA LEU A 2 -10.13 -7.99 -16.84
C LEU A 2 -8.61 -8.20 -16.85
N ASN A 3 -7.90 -7.79 -17.91
CA ASN A 3 -6.61 -8.44 -18.24
C ASN A 3 -5.45 -8.10 -17.29
N ASN A 4 -5.63 -7.14 -16.38
CA ASN A 4 -4.53 -6.50 -15.67
C ASN A 4 -4.74 -6.41 -14.13
N ILE A 5 -5.84 -6.94 -13.59
CA ILE A 5 -6.03 -7.00 -12.13
C ILE A 5 -5.56 -8.38 -11.64
N MET A 6 -4.49 -8.38 -10.86
CA MET A 6 -3.99 -9.58 -10.19
C MET A 6 -4.58 -9.65 -8.78
N PHE A 7 -5.53 -10.55 -8.60
CA PHE A 7 -6.15 -10.78 -7.29
C PHE A 7 -5.23 -11.58 -6.40
N CYS A 8 -5.07 -11.09 -5.16
CA CYS A 8 -4.39 -11.88 -4.14
C CYS A 8 -5.43 -12.89 -3.61
N CYS A 9 -5.21 -14.19 -3.84
CA CYS A 9 -6.03 -15.23 -3.24
C CYS A 9 -5.70 -15.36 -1.75
N ILE A 10 -6.13 -14.41 -0.92
CA ILE A 10 -6.22 -14.65 0.52
C ILE A 10 -7.65 -15.15 0.77
N MET A 11 -7.89 -16.40 0.39
CA MET A 11 -9.08 -17.13 0.81
C MET A 11 -8.97 -17.38 2.32
N PHE A 12 -9.70 -16.59 3.11
CA PHE A 12 -10.45 -17.01 4.30
C PHE A 12 -9.96 -18.32 4.98
N GLN A 13 -8.83 -18.27 5.71
CA GLN A 13 -8.51 -19.27 6.73
C GLN A 13 -9.04 -18.80 8.09
N LEU A 14 -10.37 -18.74 8.22
CA LEU A 14 -11.01 -18.83 9.53
C LEU A 14 -11.39 -20.29 9.74
N PHE A 15 -10.84 -20.89 10.80
CA PHE A 15 -10.87 -22.30 11.25
C PHE A 15 -9.64 -23.15 10.89
N GLY A 16 -8.64 -23.13 11.79
CA GLY A 16 -7.73 -24.27 11.94
C GLY A 16 -6.33 -23.95 12.48
N GLY A 17 -6.19 -23.99 13.80
CA GLY A 17 -4.97 -24.51 14.45
C GLY A 17 -3.80 -23.56 14.63
N CYS A 18 -3.53 -23.19 15.88
CA CYS A 18 -2.20 -22.81 16.33
C CYS A 18 -1.19 -23.90 15.93
N ASN A 19 -0.02 -23.48 15.42
CA ASN A 19 1.20 -24.21 15.71
C ASN A 19 2.36 -23.23 15.90
N CYS A 20 2.82 -23.13 17.14
CA CYS A 20 4.04 -22.43 17.51
C CYS A 20 5.22 -23.18 16.88
N GLY A 21 5.82 -22.59 15.84
CA GLY A 21 6.97 -23.15 15.12
C GLY A 21 8.17 -22.23 15.17
N GLN A 22 8.98 -22.38 16.22
CA GLN A 22 10.42 -22.14 16.32
C GLN A 22 11.05 -21.06 15.40
N PHE A 23 11.29 -19.88 15.98
CA PHE A 23 12.31 -18.96 15.49
C PHE A 23 13.70 -19.56 15.79
N SER A 24 14.46 -19.86 14.73
CA SER A 24 15.91 -20.07 14.83
C SER A 24 16.60 -18.71 14.88
N PRO A 25 17.50 -18.45 15.84
CA PRO A 25 18.31 -17.24 15.80
C PRO A 25 19.36 -17.36 14.69
N VAL A 26 19.27 -16.49 13.68
CA VAL A 26 20.39 -16.28 12.75
C VAL A 26 21.44 -15.48 13.51
N LEU A 27 22.50 -16.15 13.96
CA LEU A 27 23.71 -15.51 14.46
C LEU A 27 24.40 -14.80 13.29
N VAL A 28 24.23 -13.48 13.23
CA VAL A 28 25.01 -12.63 12.33
C VAL A 28 26.40 -12.46 12.95
N PRO A 29 27.49 -12.81 12.26
CA PRO A 29 28.83 -12.57 12.79
C PRO A 29 29.09 -11.06 12.88
N VAL A 30 29.36 -10.59 14.10
CA VAL A 30 29.81 -9.21 14.34
C VAL A 30 31.21 -9.09 13.76
N ARG A 31 31.37 -8.32 12.67
CA ARG A 31 32.71 -7.99 12.14
C ARG A 31 33.42 -7.04 13.11
N PRO A 32 34.74 -7.19 13.31
CA PRO A 32 35.50 -6.25 14.13
C PRO A 32 35.52 -4.86 13.47
N ALA A 33 35.53 -3.83 14.31
CA ALA A 33 35.62 -2.43 13.91
C ALA A 33 36.85 -2.19 13.03
N GLY A 34 36.63 -1.66 11.82
CA GLY A 34 37.69 -1.18 10.92
C GLY A 34 38.34 0.09 11.45
N PRO A 35 39.55 0.45 10.97
CA PRO A 35 40.33 1.52 11.53
C PRO A 35 39.75 2.90 11.19
N GLU A 36 39.90 3.81 12.14
CA GLU A 36 39.53 5.21 12.09
C GLU A 36 40.34 5.93 10.99
N LEU A 37 39.67 6.35 9.92
CA LEU A 37 40.28 7.15 8.86
C LEU A 37 40.05 8.63 9.13
N SER A 38 41.09 9.28 9.64
CA SER A 38 41.18 10.73 9.73
C SER A 38 41.27 11.36 8.34
N GLY A 39 40.21 12.08 7.95
CA GLY A 39 40.28 13.21 7.01
C GLY A 39 40.01 12.89 5.53
N VAL A 40 38.79 13.16 5.06
CA VAL A 40 38.49 13.64 3.69
C VAL A 40 37.25 14.55 3.74
N GLY A 41 37.31 15.66 3.01
CA GLY A 41 36.34 16.76 3.04
C GLY A 41 34.91 16.43 2.61
N SER A 42 34.01 17.28 3.09
CA SER A 42 32.57 17.28 2.87
C SER A 42 32.20 17.39 1.38
N TRP A 43 31.79 16.28 0.79
CA TRP A 43 30.80 16.25 -0.28
C TRP A 43 29.54 15.59 0.28
N GLY A 44 28.61 16.42 0.74
CA GLY A 44 27.33 15.98 1.29
C GLY A 44 26.41 15.48 0.18
N VAL A 45 26.55 14.20 -0.18
CA VAL A 45 25.46 13.42 -0.76
C VAL A 45 25.19 12.31 0.25
N SER A 46 24.17 12.49 1.08
CA SER A 46 23.69 11.43 1.98
C SER A 46 22.97 10.38 1.14
N ALA A 47 23.74 9.58 0.40
CA ALA A 47 23.25 8.35 -0.18
C ALA A 47 23.18 7.32 0.95
N ARG A 48 22.02 6.72 1.16
CA ARG A 48 21.88 5.63 2.13
C ARG A 48 22.67 4.41 1.65
N PRO A 49 23.21 3.58 2.56
CA PRO A 49 23.88 2.34 2.19
C PRO A 49 22.93 1.46 1.35
N PRO A 50 23.43 0.77 0.30
CA PRO A 50 22.60 -0.06 -0.58
C PRO A 50 21.79 -1.14 0.16
N GLU A 51 22.32 -1.62 1.29
CA GLU A 51 21.68 -2.63 2.15
C GLU A 51 20.40 -2.09 2.80
N GLU A 52 20.42 -0.84 3.30
CA GLU A 52 19.25 -0.18 3.89
C GLU A 52 18.17 0.11 2.83
N GLU A 53 18.56 0.46 1.61
CA GLU A 53 17.63 0.72 0.52
C GLU A 53 16.89 -0.55 0.07
N LEU A 54 17.57 -1.69 0.02
CA LEU A 54 16.96 -2.99 -0.29
C LEU A 54 15.98 -3.42 0.79
N ILE A 55 16.34 -3.21 2.06
CA ILE A 55 15.45 -3.50 3.21
C ILE A 55 14.18 -2.66 3.11
N ASP A 56 14.31 -1.35 2.88
CA ASP A 56 13.16 -0.45 2.78
C ASP A 56 12.21 -0.84 1.64
N ARG A 57 12.75 -1.22 0.47
CA ARG A 57 11.93 -1.69 -0.66
C ARG A 57 11.20 -2.97 -0.32
N HIS A 58 11.86 -3.90 0.34
CA HIS A 58 11.24 -5.15 0.75
C HIS A 58 10.14 -4.92 1.78
N VAL A 59 10.38 -4.06 2.76
CA VAL A 59 9.38 -3.70 3.78
C VAL A 59 8.21 -2.95 3.17
N ALA A 60 8.44 -2.04 2.23
CA ALA A 60 7.38 -1.35 1.49
C ALA A 60 6.47 -2.35 0.75
N TYR A 61 7.06 -3.36 0.09
CA TYR A 61 6.29 -4.40 -0.58
C TYR A 61 5.46 -5.24 0.40
N VAL A 62 6.03 -5.65 1.53
CA VAL A 62 5.27 -6.36 2.58
C VAL A 62 4.16 -5.47 3.16
N TYR A 63 4.40 -4.16 3.28
CA TYR A 63 3.40 -3.21 3.74
C TYR A 63 2.20 -3.13 2.77
N GLU A 64 2.41 -3.24 1.45
CA GLU A 64 1.31 -3.35 0.49
C GLU A 64 0.40 -4.56 0.77
N ASP A 65 0.97 -5.71 1.17
CA ASP A 65 0.18 -6.90 1.57
C ASP A 65 -0.67 -6.62 2.81
N VAL A 66 -0.10 -5.93 3.80
CA VAL A 66 -0.80 -5.53 5.02
C VAL A 66 -1.94 -4.58 4.69
N CYS A 67 -1.72 -3.57 3.85
CA CYS A 67 -2.78 -2.65 3.42
C CYS A 67 -3.91 -3.40 2.70
N ARG A 68 -3.59 -4.38 1.85
CA ARG A 68 -4.60 -5.19 1.13
C ARG A 68 -5.44 -6.02 2.10
N ALA A 69 -4.83 -6.58 3.14
CA ALA A 69 -5.56 -7.24 4.21
C ALA A 69 -6.45 -6.25 4.98
N GLN A 70 -5.91 -5.08 5.34
CA GLN A 70 -6.65 -4.04 6.03
C GLN A 70 -7.84 -3.53 5.22
N LEU A 71 -7.75 -3.47 3.88
CA LEU A 71 -8.88 -3.09 3.04
C LEU A 71 -10.09 -4.05 3.20
N TRP A 72 -9.85 -5.35 3.41
CA TRP A 72 -10.93 -6.29 3.73
C TRP A 72 -11.62 -5.93 5.03
N ASP A 73 -10.84 -5.58 6.06
CA ASP A 73 -11.37 -5.20 7.36
C ASP A 73 -12.17 -3.89 7.27
N LEU A 74 -11.68 -2.90 6.52
CA LEU A 74 -12.39 -1.63 6.29
C LEU A 74 -13.73 -1.84 5.57
N SER A 75 -13.79 -2.77 4.62
CA SER A 75 -15.04 -3.16 3.94
C SER A 75 -15.98 -3.89 4.91
N ALA A 76 -15.46 -4.87 5.67
CA ALA A 76 -16.26 -5.64 6.63
C ALA A 76 -16.83 -4.77 7.77
N GLN A 77 -16.13 -3.71 8.15
CA GLN A 77 -16.59 -2.72 9.15
C GLN A 77 -17.53 -1.66 8.56
N GLY A 78 -17.71 -1.62 7.24
CA GLY A 78 -18.51 -0.61 6.55
C GLY A 78 -17.88 0.79 6.52
N ILE A 79 -16.58 0.91 6.82
CA ILE A 79 -15.83 2.17 6.69
C ILE A 79 -15.66 2.50 5.21
N VAL A 80 -15.26 1.49 4.42
CA VAL A 80 -15.46 1.50 2.98
C VAL A 80 -16.87 0.99 2.74
N PRO A 81 -17.80 1.81 2.22
CA PRO A 81 -19.24 1.52 2.26
C PRO A 81 -19.69 0.59 1.12
N VAL A 82 -18.89 -0.43 0.80
CA VAL A 82 -19.16 -1.46 -0.21
C VAL A 82 -18.63 -2.80 0.26
N PHE A 83 -19.29 -3.89 -0.15
CA PHE A 83 -18.83 -5.25 0.17
C PHE A 83 -17.88 -5.73 -0.92
N LEU A 84 -16.60 -5.87 -0.59
CA LEU A 84 -15.61 -6.34 -1.56
C LEU A 84 -15.75 -7.85 -1.78
N GLU A 85 -15.68 -8.33 -3.02
CA GLU A 85 -15.54 -9.77 -3.30
C GLU A 85 -14.13 -10.12 -3.80
N LYS A 86 -13.36 -9.12 -4.25
CA LYS A 86 -11.97 -9.33 -4.70
C LYS A 86 -11.09 -8.16 -4.29
N VAL A 87 -9.88 -8.47 -3.81
CA VAL A 87 -8.83 -7.48 -3.55
C VAL A 87 -7.53 -7.94 -4.21
N GLY A 88 -6.86 -7.03 -4.89
CA GLY A 88 -5.68 -7.31 -5.69
C GLY A 88 -4.85 -6.07 -5.93
N ARG A 89 -4.02 -6.13 -6.98
CA ARG A 89 -3.28 -5.01 -7.56
C ARG A 89 -3.63 -4.88 -9.03
N TRP A 90 -3.45 -3.70 -9.60
CA TRP A 90 -3.60 -3.51 -11.05
C TRP A 90 -2.30 -3.02 -11.65
N TRP A 91 -1.90 -3.57 -12.80
CA TRP A 91 -0.67 -3.17 -13.48
C TRP A 91 -0.91 -3.04 -14.99
N ASP A 92 -0.26 -2.07 -15.62
CA ASP A 92 -0.23 -1.93 -17.07
C ASP A 92 1.16 -1.47 -17.51
N ALA A 93 1.68 -2.08 -18.58
CA ALA A 93 3.03 -1.82 -19.07
C ALA A 93 3.27 -0.35 -19.48
N LYS A 94 2.21 0.38 -19.86
CA LYS A 94 2.26 1.78 -20.27
C LYS A 94 1.76 2.70 -19.15
N ASP A 95 0.74 2.27 -18.42
CA ASP A 95 -0.04 3.13 -17.54
C ASP A 95 0.33 3.01 -16.06
N GLY A 96 1.22 2.07 -15.70
CA GLY A 96 1.81 1.95 -14.36
C GLY A 96 1.09 0.95 -13.47
N GLU A 97 1.24 1.11 -12.16
CA GLU A 97 0.68 0.19 -11.15
C GLU A 97 -0.18 0.95 -10.13
N ILE A 98 -1.24 0.28 -9.67
CA ILE A 98 -2.04 0.64 -8.51
C ILE A 98 -1.87 -0.48 -7.48
N ASP A 99 -1.33 -0.13 -6.32
CA ASP A 99 -0.96 -1.06 -5.25
C ASP A 99 -2.15 -1.92 -4.82
N ILE A 100 -3.35 -1.32 -4.74
CA ILE A 100 -4.57 -1.95 -4.28
C ILE A 100 -5.75 -1.66 -5.19
N VAL A 101 -6.43 -2.73 -5.61
CA VAL A 101 -7.74 -2.65 -6.25
C VAL A 101 -8.71 -3.60 -5.55
N GLY A 102 -9.77 -3.04 -4.98
CA GLY A 102 -10.92 -3.76 -4.43
C GLY A 102 -12.09 -3.69 -5.40
N LEU A 103 -12.79 -4.81 -5.61
CA LEU A 103 -13.96 -4.88 -6.48
C LEU A 103 -15.18 -5.29 -5.67
N SER A 104 -16.30 -4.60 -5.92
CA SER A 104 -17.66 -4.98 -5.52
C SER A 104 -18.53 -5.09 -6.78
N GLU A 105 -18.69 -6.31 -7.30
CA GLU A 105 -19.59 -6.59 -8.43
C GLU A 105 -21.05 -6.33 -8.02
N ALA A 106 -21.42 -6.66 -6.79
CA ALA A 106 -22.78 -6.45 -6.26
C ALA A 106 -23.17 -4.97 -6.19
N ASP A 107 -22.24 -4.10 -5.76
CA ASP A 107 -22.50 -2.66 -5.60
C ASP A 107 -22.11 -1.84 -6.84
N ASN A 108 -21.66 -2.50 -7.91
CA ASN A 108 -21.02 -1.87 -9.08
C ASN A 108 -19.97 -0.82 -8.63
N ALA A 109 -19.04 -1.23 -7.78
CA ALA A 109 -18.09 -0.34 -7.16
C ALA A 109 -16.65 -0.86 -7.21
N ILE A 110 -15.71 0.08 -7.28
CA ILE A 110 -14.29 -0.18 -7.29
C ILE A 110 -13.59 0.70 -6.26
N VAL A 111 -12.67 0.10 -5.54
CA VAL A 111 -11.81 0.77 -4.57
C VAL A 111 -10.40 0.79 -5.12
N PHE A 112 -9.81 1.98 -5.21
CA PHE A 112 -8.41 2.17 -5.55
C PHE A 112 -7.64 2.54 -4.29
N GLY A 113 -6.50 1.91 -4.05
CA GLY A 113 -5.66 2.24 -2.92
C GLY A 113 -4.19 2.34 -3.24
N GLU A 114 -3.51 3.15 -2.45
CA GLU A 114 -2.07 3.41 -2.55
C GLU A 114 -1.46 3.35 -1.15
N CYS A 115 -0.34 2.66 -1.02
CA CYS A 115 0.40 2.50 0.24
C CYS A 115 1.65 3.37 0.25
N LYS A 116 1.88 4.07 1.36
CA LYS A 116 3.08 4.87 1.56
C LYS A 116 3.80 4.46 2.83
N PHE A 117 4.84 3.65 2.64
CA PHE A 117 5.83 3.32 3.66
C PHE A 117 6.95 4.39 3.66
N LYS A 118 6.67 5.57 4.22
CA LYS A 118 7.65 6.66 4.35
C LYS A 118 7.48 7.36 5.69
N ARG A 119 8.53 8.06 6.15
CA ARG A 119 8.56 8.77 7.45
C ARG A 119 7.90 10.15 7.43
N THR A 120 7.39 10.59 6.29
CA THR A 120 6.75 11.90 6.12
C THR A 120 5.26 11.72 5.87
N PRO A 121 4.42 12.67 6.31
CA PRO A 121 2.99 12.61 6.02
C PRO A 121 2.70 12.55 4.51
N VAL A 122 1.62 11.88 4.16
CA VAL A 122 1.14 11.78 2.78
C VAL A 122 0.38 13.06 2.40
N GLY A 123 0.72 13.61 1.23
CA GLY A 123 0.12 14.81 0.68
C GLY A 123 -0.99 14.51 -0.32
N VAL A 124 -1.68 15.57 -0.74
CA VAL A 124 -2.77 15.53 -1.74
C VAL A 124 -2.26 15.02 -3.09
N ASP A 125 -0.98 15.21 -3.40
CA ASP A 125 -0.34 14.73 -4.63
C ASP A 125 -0.52 13.23 -4.85
N VAL A 126 -0.49 12.44 -3.78
CA VAL A 126 -0.68 10.98 -3.85
C VAL A 126 -2.11 10.62 -4.24
N LEU A 127 -3.10 11.31 -3.67
CA LEU A 127 -4.51 11.13 -4.06
C LEU A 127 -4.72 11.48 -5.54
N THR A 128 -4.22 12.65 -5.97
CA THR A 128 -4.36 13.10 -7.36
C THR A 128 -3.73 12.10 -8.33
N ASN A 129 -2.55 11.58 -8.01
CA ASN A 129 -1.87 10.60 -8.86
C ASN A 129 -2.68 9.29 -8.95
N LEU A 130 -3.24 8.82 -7.84
CA LEU A 130 -4.09 7.63 -7.80
C LEU A 130 -5.36 7.82 -8.66
N GLU A 131 -6.02 8.97 -8.57
CA GLU A 131 -7.18 9.33 -9.42
C GLU A 131 -6.83 9.40 -10.91
N GLU A 132 -5.62 9.84 -11.26
CA GLU A 132 -5.16 9.85 -12.66
C GLU A 132 -4.92 8.44 -13.21
N LYS A 133 -4.41 7.53 -12.38
CA LYS A 133 -4.24 6.12 -12.74
C LYS A 133 -5.61 5.42 -12.84
N SER A 134 -6.53 5.67 -11.91
CA SER A 134 -7.82 4.98 -11.82
C SER A 134 -8.66 5.11 -13.10
N ARG A 135 -8.60 6.27 -13.76
CA ARG A 135 -9.27 6.55 -15.05
C ARG A 135 -8.91 5.57 -16.17
N ARG A 136 -7.79 4.86 -16.05
CA ARG A 136 -7.29 3.92 -17.06
C ARG A 136 -7.76 2.49 -16.78
N VAL A 137 -8.28 2.24 -15.58
CA VAL A 137 -8.79 0.93 -15.18
C VAL A 137 -10.19 0.74 -15.75
N LYS A 138 -10.32 -0.24 -16.65
CA LYS A 138 -11.58 -0.62 -17.31
C LYS A 138 -12.22 -1.79 -16.59
N TRP A 139 -13.18 -1.49 -15.73
CA TRP A 139 -13.94 -2.49 -14.97
C TRP A 139 -15.30 -1.91 -14.53
N GLY A 140 -16.31 -2.76 -14.36
CA GLY A 140 -17.66 -2.34 -13.95
C GLY A 140 -18.45 -1.64 -15.06
N ASP A 141 -19.64 -1.15 -14.71
CA ASP A 141 -20.48 -0.36 -15.59
C ASP A 141 -20.03 1.11 -15.63
N PRO A 142 -20.44 1.91 -16.65
CA PRO A 142 -19.99 3.29 -16.81
C PRO A 142 -20.27 4.22 -15.62
N ASP A 143 -21.26 3.89 -14.79
CA ASP A 143 -21.69 4.62 -13.60
C ASP A 143 -21.19 3.99 -12.29
N ARG A 144 -20.15 3.14 -12.36
CA ARG A 144 -19.56 2.53 -11.17
C ARG A 144 -19.17 3.55 -10.11
N GLN A 145 -19.30 3.16 -8.86
CA GLN A 145 -18.85 3.97 -7.73
C GLN A 145 -17.35 3.81 -7.54
N GLU A 146 -16.63 4.92 -7.33
CA GLU A 146 -15.19 4.90 -7.08
C GLU A 146 -14.84 5.41 -5.69
N TYR A 147 -14.11 4.60 -4.94
CA TYR A 147 -13.57 4.94 -3.63
C TYR A 147 -12.04 4.96 -3.68
N PHE A 148 -11.45 5.88 -2.94
CA PHE A 148 -10.00 6.06 -2.85
C PHE A 148 -9.56 5.86 -1.41
N VAL A 149 -8.65 4.91 -1.18
CA VAL A 149 -8.15 4.58 0.17
C VAL A 149 -6.63 4.79 0.19
N LEU A 150 -6.16 5.70 1.03
CA LEU A 150 -4.73 5.93 1.20
C LEU A 150 -4.27 5.31 2.51
N PHE A 151 -3.16 4.57 2.46
CA PHE A 151 -2.54 3.94 3.62
C PHE A 151 -1.19 4.60 3.93
N SER A 152 -0.95 4.96 5.18
CA SER A 152 0.30 5.65 5.57
C SER A 152 0.74 5.30 6.98
N ILE A 153 1.98 4.82 7.12
CA ILE A 153 2.60 4.58 8.44
C ILE A 153 2.90 5.86 9.23
N SER A 154 2.88 7.02 8.57
CA SER A 154 3.24 8.32 9.16
C SER A 154 2.09 9.33 9.08
N GLY A 155 0.88 8.84 8.78
CA GLY A 155 -0.32 9.67 8.65
C GLY A 155 -0.34 10.59 7.43
N PHE A 156 -1.20 11.60 7.49
CA PHE A 156 -1.54 12.47 6.37
C PHE A 156 -1.36 13.95 6.70
N SER A 157 -1.18 14.76 5.65
CA SER A 157 -1.17 16.23 5.79
C SER A 157 -2.56 16.77 6.12
N ASP A 158 -2.64 17.89 6.85
CA ASP A 158 -3.90 18.59 7.13
C ASP A 158 -4.70 18.93 5.86
N ALA A 159 -3.99 19.22 4.76
CA ALA A 159 -4.62 19.49 3.48
C ALA A 159 -5.38 18.27 2.95
N LEU A 160 -4.81 17.08 3.10
CA LEU A 160 -5.45 15.84 2.67
C LEU A 160 -6.58 15.43 3.61
N HIS A 161 -6.46 15.64 4.93
CA HIS A 161 -7.57 15.47 5.87
C HIS A 161 -8.78 16.33 5.48
N ARG A 162 -8.56 17.62 5.18
CA ARG A 162 -9.65 18.51 4.71
C ARG A 162 -10.32 18.02 3.42
N VAL A 163 -9.56 17.38 2.52
CA VAL A 163 -10.13 16.78 1.31
C VAL A 163 -11.00 15.57 1.66
N ALA A 164 -10.52 14.70 2.55
CA ALA A 164 -11.28 13.53 3.01
C ALA A 164 -12.57 13.93 3.77
N ASP A 165 -12.51 14.96 4.61
CA ASP A 165 -13.68 15.48 5.34
C ASP A 165 -14.80 15.99 4.40
N GLN A 166 -14.43 16.46 3.21
CA GLN A 166 -15.35 16.99 2.20
C GLN A 166 -15.85 15.92 1.21
N ARG A 167 -15.18 14.77 1.16
CA ARG A 167 -15.39 13.74 0.14
C ARG A 167 -15.57 12.38 0.79
N SER A 168 -16.81 11.92 0.86
CA SER A 168 -17.16 10.61 1.42
C SER A 168 -16.54 9.42 0.67
N ASN A 169 -16.00 9.64 -0.53
CA ASN A 169 -15.33 8.61 -1.31
C ASN A 169 -13.80 8.58 -1.13
N VAL A 170 -13.25 9.35 -0.18
CA VAL A 170 -11.84 9.35 0.18
C VAL A 170 -11.68 8.90 1.62
N ILE A 171 -10.99 7.79 1.82
CA ILE A 171 -10.73 7.18 3.13
C ILE A 171 -9.24 7.24 3.41
N LEU A 172 -8.88 7.63 4.63
CA LEU A 172 -7.51 7.68 5.12
C LEU A 172 -7.34 6.60 6.19
N ALA A 173 -6.38 5.70 5.99
CA ALA A 173 -6.07 4.60 6.90
C ALA A 173 -4.62 4.73 7.42
N GLU A 174 -4.48 4.79 8.73
CA GLU A 174 -3.22 4.87 9.47
C GLU A 174 -2.91 3.56 10.20
#